data_AF-A0A7Y5H0G3-F1
#
_entry.id   AF-A0A7Y5H0G3-F1
#
_cell.length_a   1.000
_cell.length_b   1.000
_cell.length_c   1.000
_cell.angle_alpha   90.00
_cell.angle_beta   90.00
_cell.angle_gamma   90.00
#
_symmetry.space_group_name_H-M   'P 1'
#
loop_
_entity.id
_entity.type
_entity.pdbx_description
1 polymer ?
#
loop_
_entity_poly.entity_id
_entity_poly.type
_entity_poly.pdbx_seq_one_letter_code
_entity_poly.pdbx_strand_id
1 'polypeptide(L)'
;MNWGQAFLQQSKSDLDIFQSMLQDSTVSRNHALHYLQMATEKLCKVDLNRQTWTNEPKHSHYVLVPFLNNLKQVQGRATRKKLNYRLSDVEFGQHIDKLLPLAEKIQNLVPSKNDRRNCEYPWCEASGNVIVPCEHDYVDIVGNIEFENFVQLIKDLMGVIPVPPSFD
;
A
#
# COMPACT_ATOMS: atom_id res chain seq x y z
N MET A 1 20.96 -12.03 1.08
CA MET A 1 19.71 -11.24 1.06
C MET A 1 19.94 -9.99 0.22
N ASN A 2 19.13 -9.73 -0.81
CA ASN A 2 19.19 -8.48 -1.58
C ASN A 2 18.08 -7.49 -1.14
N TRP A 3 18.08 -6.27 -1.69
CA TRP A 3 17.10 -5.24 -1.36
C TRP A 3 15.67 -5.69 -1.66
N GLY A 4 15.42 -6.32 -2.81
CA GLY A 4 14.09 -6.82 -3.14
C GLY A 4 13.57 -7.82 -2.08
N GLN A 5 14.41 -8.75 -1.62
CA GLN A 5 14.06 -9.71 -0.58
C GLN A 5 13.77 -9.02 0.75
N ALA A 6 14.61 -8.06 1.16
CA ALA A 6 14.44 -7.30 2.38
C ALA A 6 13.12 -6.49 2.37
N PHE A 7 12.85 -5.79 1.27
CA PHE A 7 11.60 -5.04 1.09
C PHE A 7 10.38 -5.95 1.11
N LEU A 8 10.41 -7.10 0.42
CA LEU A 8 9.29 -8.05 0.42
C LEU A 8 9.05 -8.64 1.82
N GLN A 9 10.11 -9.01 2.55
CA GLN A 9 9.99 -9.53 3.90
C GLN A 9 9.43 -8.48 4.86
N GLN A 10 9.96 -7.26 4.83
CA GLN A 10 9.46 -6.17 5.66
C GLN A 10 8.01 -5.84 5.33
N SER A 11 7.67 -5.83 4.04
CA SER A 11 6.31 -5.58 3.56
C SER A 11 5.29 -6.59 4.10
N LYS A 12 5.66 -7.87 4.22
CA LYS A 12 4.82 -8.90 4.83
C LYS A 12 4.66 -8.67 6.33
N SER A 13 5.77 -8.40 7.03
CA SER A 13 5.73 -8.08 8.46
C SER A 13 4.84 -6.87 8.76
N ASP A 14 4.91 -5.83 7.93
CA ASP A 14 4.08 -4.63 8.10
C ASP A 14 2.59 -4.96 7.91
N LEU A 15 2.26 -5.84 6.93
CA LEU A 15 0.88 -6.28 6.70
C LEU A 15 0.33 -7.11 7.88
N ASP A 16 1.15 -7.99 8.47
CA ASP A 16 0.76 -8.79 9.64
C ASP A 16 0.45 -7.90 10.87
N ILE A 17 1.26 -6.86 11.09
CA ILE A 17 1.01 -5.87 12.15
C ILE A 17 -0.26 -5.07 11.87
N PHE A 18 -0.46 -4.59 10.63
CA PHE A 18 -1.70 -3.93 10.23
C PHE A 18 -2.93 -4.79 10.55
N GLN A 19 -2.91 -6.08 10.20
CA GLN A 19 -4.04 -6.98 10.44
C GLN A 19 -4.29 -7.17 11.94
N SER A 20 -3.24 -7.30 12.73
CA SER A 20 -3.34 -7.44 14.19
C SER A 20 -3.96 -6.19 14.82
N MET A 21 -3.52 -5.00 14.41
CA MET A 21 -4.04 -3.72 14.90
C MET A 21 -5.47 -3.45 14.42
N LEU A 22 -5.84 -3.87 13.21
CA LEU A 22 -7.19 -3.67 12.69
C LEU A 22 -8.25 -4.44 13.50
N GLN A 23 -7.85 -5.54 14.14
CA GLN A 23 -8.72 -6.35 14.99
C GLN A 23 -8.75 -5.86 16.45
N ASP A 24 -7.80 -5.00 16.85
CA ASP A 24 -7.69 -4.48 18.20
C ASP A 24 -8.40 -3.13 18.32
N SER A 25 -9.59 -3.13 18.93
CA SER A 25 -10.38 -1.91 19.14
C SER A 25 -9.73 -0.90 20.10
N THR A 26 -8.65 -1.27 20.80
CA THR A 26 -7.92 -0.38 21.71
C THR A 26 -6.83 0.42 21.00
N VAL A 27 -6.44 0.01 19.78
CA VAL A 27 -5.42 0.68 18.98
C VAL A 27 -6.09 1.71 18.06
N SER A 28 -5.58 2.94 18.05
CA SER A 28 -6.10 3.95 17.13
C SER A 28 -5.81 3.59 15.67
N ARG A 29 -6.78 3.89 14.79
CA ARG A 29 -6.76 3.52 13.37
C ARG A 29 -5.56 4.08 12.62
N ASN A 30 -4.99 5.21 13.05
CA ASN A 30 -3.81 5.79 12.41
C ASN A 30 -2.63 4.82 12.40
N HIS A 31 -2.44 4.02 13.46
CA HIS A 31 -1.34 3.05 13.54
C HIS A 31 -1.52 1.94 12.52
N ALA A 32 -2.71 1.35 12.45
CA ALA A 32 -3.04 0.35 11.43
C ALA A 32 -2.81 0.92 10.02
N LEU A 33 -3.31 2.13 9.74
CA LEU A 33 -3.14 2.78 8.45
C LEU A 33 -1.68 3.08 8.10
N HIS A 34 -0.85 3.47 9.07
CA HIS A 34 0.59 3.64 8.87
C HIS A 34 1.24 2.32 8.41
N TYR A 35 0.92 1.21 9.07
CA TYR A 35 1.43 -0.11 8.68
C TYR A 35 0.92 -0.55 7.30
N LEU A 36 -0.34 -0.27 6.95
CA LEU A 36 -0.86 -0.53 5.61
C LEU A 36 -0.15 0.30 4.54
N GLN A 37 0.08 1.59 4.79
CA GLN A 37 0.85 2.46 3.91
C GLN A 37 2.28 1.92 3.72
N MET A 38 2.94 1.51 4.80
CA MET A 38 4.27 0.94 4.77
C MET A 38 4.35 -0.39 4.03
N ALA A 39 3.40 -1.29 4.26
CA ALA A 39 3.29 -2.54 3.54
C ALA A 39 3.12 -2.30 2.04
N THR A 40 2.18 -1.44 1.65
CA THR A 40 1.91 -1.16 0.23
C THR A 40 3.10 -0.49 -0.46
N GLU A 41 3.76 0.48 0.18
CA GLU A 41 4.95 1.13 -0.37
C GLU A 41 6.07 0.13 -0.65
N LYS A 42 6.39 -0.72 0.34
CA LYS A 42 7.48 -1.68 0.22
C LYS A 42 7.19 -2.73 -0.84
N LEU A 43 5.94 -3.21 -0.91
CA LEU A 43 5.49 -4.10 -1.99
C LEU A 43 5.71 -3.51 -3.38
N CYS A 44 5.26 -2.28 -3.57
CA CYS A 44 5.36 -1.58 -4.84
C CYS A 44 6.83 -1.39 -5.24
N LYS A 45 7.70 -1.10 -4.27
CA LYS A 45 9.16 -0.99 -4.51
C LYS A 45 9.77 -2.31 -4.99
N VAL A 46 9.30 -3.47 -4.52
CA VAL A 46 9.76 -4.77 -5.05
C VAL A 46 9.43 -4.89 -6.55
N ASP A 47 8.21 -4.55 -6.94
CA ASP A 47 7.76 -4.71 -8.31
C ASP A 47 8.41 -3.71 -9.28
N LEU A 48 8.45 -2.44 -8.88
CA LEU A 48 8.99 -1.35 -9.71
C LEU A 48 10.52 -1.45 -9.90
N ASN A 49 11.23 -2.20 -9.04
CA ASN A 49 12.68 -2.39 -9.13
C ASN A 49 13.06 -3.82 -9.56
N ARG A 50 12.17 -4.57 -10.24
CA ARG A 50 12.42 -5.95 -10.71
C ARG A 50 13.74 -6.15 -11.45
N GLN A 51 14.19 -5.15 -12.21
CA GLN A 51 15.43 -5.24 -13.00
C GLN A 51 16.70 -4.97 -12.16
N THR A 52 16.55 -4.38 -10.98
CA THR A 52 17.65 -3.85 -10.17
C THR A 52 17.48 -4.18 -8.69
N TRP A 53 16.95 -5.36 -8.35
CA TRP A 53 16.74 -5.79 -6.95
C TRP A 53 17.98 -5.77 -6.06
N THR A 54 19.17 -5.66 -6.65
CA THR A 54 20.46 -5.49 -5.96
C THR A 54 20.75 -4.05 -5.54
N ASN A 55 20.05 -3.07 -6.11
CA ASN A 55 20.25 -1.65 -5.84
C ASN A 55 19.24 -1.16 -4.82
N GLU A 56 19.64 -0.19 -4.02
CA GLU A 56 18.72 0.48 -3.10
C GLU A 56 17.62 1.21 -3.88
N PRO A 57 16.33 0.96 -3.60
CA PRO A 57 15.23 1.67 -4.24
C PRO A 57 15.26 3.17 -3.93
N LYS A 58 14.74 3.99 -4.85
CA LYS A 58 14.59 5.43 -4.60
C LYS A 58 13.75 5.69 -3.35
N HIS A 59 14.14 6.70 -2.58
CA HIS A 59 13.44 7.17 -1.39
C HIS A 59 12.22 8.01 -1.78
N SER A 60 11.20 7.34 -2.33
CA SER A 60 9.89 7.93 -2.60
C SER A 60 8.81 7.07 -1.97
N HIS A 61 7.84 7.74 -1.33
CA HIS A 61 6.63 7.10 -0.82
C HIS A 61 5.53 7.03 -1.89
N TYR A 62 5.69 7.75 -3.01
CA TYR A 62 4.65 7.92 -4.02
C TYR A 62 4.69 6.84 -5.10
N VAL A 63 4.59 5.57 -4.68
CA VAL A 63 4.80 4.41 -5.57
C VAL A 63 3.55 3.55 -5.79
N LEU A 64 2.54 3.66 -4.91
CA LEU A 64 1.36 2.80 -4.93
C LEU A 64 0.47 3.04 -6.16
N VAL A 65 0.07 4.27 -6.43
CA VAL A 65 -0.78 4.63 -7.58
C VAL A 65 -0.10 4.29 -8.92
N PRO A 66 1.19 4.64 -9.15
CA PRO A 66 1.91 4.20 -10.35
C PRO A 66 1.96 2.67 -10.49
N PHE A 67 2.18 1.95 -9.40
CA PHE A 67 2.18 0.48 -9.40
C PHE A 67 0.82 -0.10 -9.79
N LEU A 68 -0.28 0.36 -9.20
CA LEU A 68 -1.63 -0.08 -9.57
C LEU A 68 -1.96 0.23 -11.03
N ASN A 69 -1.54 1.40 -11.52
CA ASN A 69 -1.68 1.73 -12.94
C ASN A 69 -0.90 0.76 -13.84
N ASN A 70 0.32 0.37 -13.46
CA ASN A 70 1.11 -0.62 -14.19
C ASN A 70 0.49 -2.02 -14.15
N LEU A 71 -0.17 -2.41 -13.06
CA LEU A 71 -0.87 -3.70 -12.97
C LEU A 71 -1.97 -3.84 -14.03
N LYS A 72 -2.65 -2.74 -14.38
CA LYS A 72 -3.66 -2.72 -15.46
C LYS A 72 -3.06 -2.97 -16.84
N GLN A 73 -1.80 -2.62 -17.04
CA GLN A 73 -1.15 -2.67 -18.34
C GLN A 73 -0.70 -4.10 -18.73
N VAL A 74 -0.16 -4.23 -19.93
CA VAL A 74 0.40 -5.49 -20.45
C VAL A 74 1.49 -6.04 -19.53
N GLN A 75 2.33 -5.18 -18.96
CA GLN A 75 3.40 -5.55 -18.04
C GLN A 75 2.88 -6.24 -16.77
N GLY A 76 1.67 -5.87 -16.31
CA GLY A 76 1.01 -6.50 -15.17
C GLY A 76 0.38 -7.87 -15.46
N ARG A 77 0.26 -8.29 -16.73
CA ARG A 77 -0.49 -9.51 -17.12
C ARG A 77 0.03 -10.78 -16.44
N ALA A 78 1.35 -10.91 -16.27
CA ALA A 78 1.93 -12.07 -15.60
C ALA A 78 1.51 -12.14 -14.12
N THR A 79 1.53 -11.00 -13.42
CA THR A 79 1.05 -10.90 -12.04
C THR A 79 -0.45 -11.20 -11.97
N ARG A 80 -1.25 -10.61 -12.88
CA ARG A 80 -2.71 -10.83 -12.96
C ARG A 80 -3.09 -12.30 -13.15
N LYS A 81 -2.40 -13.02 -14.04
CA LYS A 81 -2.62 -14.46 -14.24
C LYS A 81 -2.39 -15.27 -12.96
N LYS A 82 -1.37 -14.89 -12.16
CA LYS A 82 -1.08 -15.56 -10.89
C LYS A 82 -2.10 -15.27 -9.80
N LEU A 83 -2.74 -14.09 -9.83
CA LEU A 83 -3.83 -13.76 -8.91
C LEU A 83 -5.06 -14.65 -9.13
N ASN A 84 -5.12 -15.43 -10.22
CA ASN A 84 -6.23 -16.33 -10.57
C ASN A 84 -7.60 -15.63 -10.55
N TYR A 85 -7.62 -14.33 -10.84
CA TYR A 85 -8.85 -13.58 -10.99
C TYR A 85 -9.63 -14.17 -12.17
N ARG A 86 -10.90 -14.49 -11.94
CA ARG A 86 -11.83 -14.92 -13.01
C ARG A 86 -12.26 -13.79 -13.94
N LEU A 87 -11.79 -12.57 -13.66
CA LEU A 87 -12.08 -11.37 -14.42
C LEU A 87 -11.25 -11.35 -15.71
N SER A 88 -11.87 -10.87 -16.78
CA SER A 88 -11.18 -10.47 -18.00
C SER A 88 -10.20 -9.33 -17.73
N ASP A 89 -9.27 -9.10 -18.68
CA ASP A 89 -8.32 -7.98 -18.63
C ASP A 89 -9.04 -6.63 -18.40
N VAL A 90 -10.21 -6.45 -19.02
CA VAL A 90 -11.04 -5.23 -18.92
C VAL A 90 -11.67 -5.09 -17.53
N GLU A 91 -12.30 -6.16 -17.03
CA GLU A 91 -12.93 -6.16 -15.70
C GLU A 91 -11.91 -5.95 -14.58
N PHE A 92 -10.70 -6.52 -14.72
CA PHE A 92 -9.61 -6.25 -13.78
C PHE A 92 -9.18 -4.77 -13.83
N GLY A 93 -9.06 -4.19 -15.03
CA GLY A 93 -8.77 -2.76 -15.19
C GLY A 93 -9.79 -1.88 -14.46
N GLN A 94 -11.08 -2.15 -14.67
CA GLN A 94 -12.18 -1.46 -14.00
C GLN A 94 -12.17 -1.67 -12.48
N HIS A 95 -11.82 -2.86 -12.02
CA HIS A 95 -11.66 -3.15 -10.59
C HIS A 95 -10.56 -2.28 -9.98
N ILE A 96 -9.39 -2.19 -10.62
CA ILE A 96 -8.31 -1.30 -10.16
C ILE A 96 -8.74 0.17 -10.19
N ASP A 97 -9.44 0.63 -11.24
CA ASP A 97 -9.90 2.01 -11.34
C ASP A 97 -10.81 2.42 -10.18
N LYS A 98 -11.64 1.49 -9.67
CA LYS A 98 -12.46 1.72 -8.47
C LYS A 98 -11.63 1.86 -7.19
N LEU A 99 -10.46 1.23 -7.12
CA LEU A 99 -9.58 1.25 -5.94
C LEU A 99 -8.60 2.43 -5.95
N LEU A 100 -8.35 3.05 -7.11
CA LEU A 100 -7.38 4.15 -7.25
C LEU A 100 -7.65 5.34 -6.30
N PRO A 101 -8.89 5.84 -6.11
CA PRO A 101 -9.14 6.94 -5.18
C PRO A 101 -8.74 6.60 -3.74
N LEU A 102 -9.00 5.37 -3.29
CA LEU A 102 -8.60 4.91 -1.96
C LEU A 102 -7.08 4.76 -1.86
N ALA A 103 -6.45 4.19 -2.89
CA ALA A 103 -5.00 4.05 -2.96
C ALA A 103 -4.29 5.40 -2.88
N GLU A 104 -4.84 6.43 -3.54
CA GLU A 104 -4.33 7.80 -3.46
C GLU A 104 -4.44 8.36 -2.04
N LYS A 105 -5.56 8.14 -1.34
CA LYS A 105 -5.71 8.54 0.07
C LYS A 105 -4.68 7.87 0.95
N ILE A 106 -4.53 6.54 0.86
CA ILE A 106 -3.57 5.76 1.66
C ILE A 106 -2.13 6.23 1.39
N GLN A 107 -1.75 6.39 0.12
CA GLN A 107 -0.42 6.86 -0.25
C GLN A 107 -0.14 8.28 0.26
N ASN A 108 -1.16 9.14 0.31
CA ASN A 108 -1.02 10.51 0.79
C ASN A 108 -1.00 10.65 2.32
N LEU A 109 -1.18 9.55 3.08
CA LEU A 109 -1.01 9.54 4.54
C LEU A 109 0.45 9.70 4.99
N VAL A 110 1.40 9.75 4.04
CA VAL A 110 2.79 10.10 4.30
C VAL A 110 2.91 11.54 4.82
N PRO A 111 3.79 11.79 5.78
CA PRO A 111 4.14 13.15 6.17
C PRO A 111 4.63 13.95 4.95
N SER A 112 4.21 15.20 4.85
CA SER A 112 4.65 16.12 3.80
C SER A 112 4.91 17.49 4.39
N LYS A 113 5.73 18.30 3.71
CA LYS A 113 6.09 19.66 4.17
C LYS A 113 4.92 20.64 4.29
N ASN A 114 3.74 20.30 3.76
CA ASN A 114 2.59 21.19 3.70
C ASN A 114 1.55 20.91 4.82
N ASP A 115 1.97 20.34 5.96
CA ASP A 115 1.12 20.06 7.14
C ASP A 115 -0.26 19.52 6.80
N ARG A 116 -0.28 18.48 5.98
CA ARG A 116 -1.52 17.80 5.57
C ARG A 116 -1.79 16.59 6.45
N ARG A 117 -3.05 16.15 6.39
CA ARG A 117 -3.51 14.87 6.96
C ARG A 117 -2.51 13.74 6.68
N ASN A 118 -2.04 13.12 7.75
CA ASN A 118 -1.09 12.02 7.74
C ASN A 118 -1.38 11.09 8.93
N CYS A 119 -0.60 10.02 9.13
CA CYS A 119 -0.81 9.07 10.24
C CYS A 119 0.30 9.07 11.31
N GLU A 120 1.31 9.93 11.19
CA GLU A 120 2.53 9.92 12.02
C GLU A 120 2.69 11.16 12.90
N TYR A 121 2.46 12.35 12.35
CA TYR A 121 2.71 13.64 13.02
C TYR A 121 1.44 14.49 13.10
N PRO A 122 1.25 15.26 14.19
CA PRO A 122 0.22 16.29 14.23
C PRO A 122 0.29 17.25 13.04
N TRP A 123 -0.85 17.75 12.60
CA TRP A 123 -0.94 18.71 11.50
C TRP A 123 -1.95 19.82 11.80
N CYS A 124 -1.81 20.95 11.13
CA CYS A 124 -2.74 22.08 11.26
C CYS A 124 -3.77 22.06 10.13
N GLU A 125 -5.04 22.16 10.48
CA GLU A 125 -6.08 22.42 9.49
C GLU A 125 -6.07 23.89 9.02
N ALA A 126 -6.76 24.17 7.91
CA ALA A 126 -6.95 25.53 7.41
C ALA A 126 -7.65 26.46 8.43
N SER A 127 -8.38 25.89 9.38
CA SER A 127 -9.02 26.57 10.51
C SER A 127 -8.02 27.03 11.60
N GLY A 128 -6.78 26.53 11.57
CA GLY A 128 -5.77 26.73 12.62
C GLY A 128 -5.80 25.69 13.74
N ASN A 129 -6.72 24.72 13.68
CA ASN A 129 -6.78 23.64 14.67
C ASN A 129 -5.63 22.63 14.46
N VAL A 130 -4.97 22.23 15.54
CA VAL A 130 -3.99 21.14 15.53
C VAL A 130 -4.74 19.82 15.69
N ILE A 131 -4.54 18.90 14.75
CA ILE A 131 -5.11 17.56 14.76
C ILE A 131 -4.03 16.57 15.16
N VAL A 132 -4.35 15.71 16.13
CA VAL A 132 -3.50 14.60 16.54
C VAL A 132 -3.92 13.33 15.77
N PRO A 133 -3.01 12.64 15.05
CA PRO A 133 -3.38 11.49 14.21
C PRO A 133 -4.15 10.41 14.96
N CYS A 134 -3.76 10.11 16.20
CA CYS A 134 -4.41 9.05 16.99
C CYS A 134 -5.83 9.41 17.47
N GLU A 135 -6.25 10.66 17.35
CA GLU A 135 -7.62 11.11 17.67
C GLU A 135 -8.49 11.26 16.42
N HIS A 136 -7.90 11.17 15.22
CA HIS A 136 -8.62 11.28 13.96
C HIS A 136 -9.23 9.92 13.55
N ASP A 137 -10.45 9.94 13.02
CA ASP A 137 -11.27 8.72 12.86
C ASP A 137 -11.05 7.94 11.55
N TYR A 138 -10.49 8.60 10.54
CA TYR A 138 -10.25 8.11 9.17
C TYR A 138 -11.43 7.38 8.51
N VAL A 139 -12.66 7.81 8.78
CA VAL A 139 -13.89 7.15 8.28
C VAL A 139 -14.04 7.14 6.76
N ASP A 140 -13.36 8.04 6.05
CA ASP A 140 -13.35 8.10 4.59
C ASP A 140 -12.34 7.14 3.94
N ILE A 141 -11.54 6.43 4.75
CA ILE A 141 -10.58 5.41 4.33
C ILE A 141 -11.00 4.03 4.84
N VAL A 142 -11.34 3.89 6.12
CA VAL A 142 -11.58 2.60 6.78
C VAL A 142 -13.07 2.32 6.94
N GLY A 143 -13.46 1.05 6.81
CA GLY A 143 -14.80 0.56 7.17
C GLY A 143 -15.81 0.53 6.02
N ASN A 144 -15.36 0.69 4.78
CA ASN A 144 -16.18 0.50 3.57
C ASN A 144 -15.71 -0.71 2.74
N ILE A 145 -16.55 -1.14 1.81
CA ILE A 145 -16.28 -2.31 0.97
C ILE A 145 -15.07 -2.09 0.04
N GLU A 146 -14.81 -0.86 -0.39
CA GLU A 146 -13.63 -0.51 -1.18
C GLU A 146 -12.34 -0.75 -0.39
N PHE A 147 -12.33 -0.46 0.91
CA PHE A 147 -11.21 -0.73 1.81
C PHE A 147 -10.96 -2.23 1.97
N GLU A 148 -12.00 -3.02 2.19
CA GLU A 148 -11.88 -4.47 2.28
C GLU A 148 -11.34 -5.06 0.97
N ASN A 149 -11.88 -4.62 -0.17
CA ASN A 149 -11.40 -5.03 -1.50
C ASN A 149 -9.95 -4.62 -1.74
N PHE A 150 -9.55 -3.42 -1.31
CA PHE A 150 -8.17 -2.96 -1.40
C PHE A 150 -7.23 -3.83 -0.57
N VAL A 151 -7.57 -4.08 0.70
CA VAL A 151 -6.77 -4.93 1.59
C VAL A 151 -6.67 -6.35 1.03
N GLN A 152 -7.75 -6.90 0.48
CA GLN A 152 -7.73 -8.22 -0.15
C GLN A 152 -6.80 -8.24 -1.37
N LEU A 153 -6.87 -7.24 -2.24
CA LEU A 153 -5.96 -7.11 -3.37
C LEU A 153 -4.48 -7.10 -2.92
N ILE A 154 -4.15 -6.36 -1.86
CA ILE A 154 -2.77 -6.32 -1.32
C ILE A 154 -2.32 -7.70 -0.82
N LYS A 155 -3.19 -8.42 -0.10
CA LYS A 155 -2.90 -9.79 0.36
C LYS A 155 -2.66 -10.73 -0.82
N ASP A 156 -3.50 -10.66 -1.84
CA ASP A 156 -3.36 -11.51 -3.03
C ASP A 156 -2.06 -11.18 -3.77
N LEU A 157 -1.72 -9.89 -3.90
CA LEU A 157 -0.46 -9.43 -4.49
C LEU A 157 0.78 -9.92 -3.72
N MET A 158 0.73 -9.96 -2.39
CA MET A 158 1.82 -10.54 -1.57
C MET A 158 2.08 -12.01 -1.87
N GLY A 159 1.04 -12.76 -2.21
CA GLY A 159 1.14 -14.17 -2.54
C GLY A 159 1.73 -14.43 -3.93
N VAL A 160 1.67 -13.46 -4.84
CA VAL A 160 2.01 -13.68 -6.25
C VAL A 160 3.19 -12.85 -6.78
N ILE A 161 3.56 -11.78 -6.08
CA ILE A 161 4.71 -10.96 -6.47
C ILE A 161 5.97 -11.85 -6.46
N PRO A 162 6.77 -11.84 -7.54
CA PRO A 162 7.94 -12.68 -7.63
C PRO A 162 8.88 -12.48 -6.44
N VAL A 163 9.30 -13.57 -5.83
CA VAL A 163 10.40 -13.56 -4.86
C VAL A 163 11.68 -13.26 -5.63
N PRO A 164 12.43 -12.21 -5.27
CA PRO A 164 13.70 -11.92 -5.92
C PRO A 164 14.69 -13.09 -5.71
N PRO A 165 15.46 -13.48 -6.74
CA PRO A 165 16.42 -14.57 -6.62
C PRO A 165 17.46 -14.24 -5.56
N SER A 166 17.88 -15.25 -4.81
CA SER A 166 19.08 -15.16 -3.99
C SER A 166 20.29 -15.10 -4.92
N PHE A 167 21.19 -14.16 -4.65
CA PHE A 167 22.54 -14.21 -5.20
C PHE A 167 23.40 -14.84 -4.11
N ASP A 168 23.93 -16.02 -4.40
CA ASP A 168 24.98 -16.68 -3.61
C ASP A 168 26.33 -15.99 -3.86
#